data_AF-A0A926AIK5-F1
#
_entry.id   AF-A0A926AIK5-F1
#
_cell.length_a   1.000
_cell.length_b   1.000
_cell.length_c   1.000
_cell.angle_alpha   90.00
_cell.angle_beta   90.00
_cell.angle_gamma   90.00
#
_symmetry.space_group_name_H-M   'P 1'
#
loop_
_entity.id
_entity.type
_entity.pdbx_description
1 polymer ?
#
loop_
_entity_poly.entity_id
_entity_poly.type
_entity_poly.pdbx_seq_one_letter_code
_entity_poly.pdbx_strand_id
1 'polypeptide(L)'
;MKIFTRKPDESTLIEACKLGKPAAQKAIYDKYSRKMLGLCCRYIADVMQAEDVMITGFVKVFEKVETFKSEGSFEGWIRKIMVNEALGYLRKYKNIYLTVSTDDLYHEPTVVPESTALEAEDLLKLVQQLPEGYRTVFNLYAIEGYNHKEIGEMLGISENTSKSQLSRARNLLQRYLAEIEKKNLKQKASVSRQEVALDFDLAALHLTLAKS
;
A
#
# COMPACT_ATOMS: atom_id res chain seq x y z
N MET A 1 -11.13 -42.33 -9.11
CA MET A 1 -11.21 -41.43 -10.29
C MET A 1 -10.79 -40.04 -9.85
N LYS A 2 -9.51 -39.65 -10.04
CA LYS A 2 -9.02 -38.31 -9.68
C LYS A 2 -9.35 -37.37 -10.85
N ILE A 3 -10.40 -36.58 -10.70
CA ILE A 3 -10.75 -35.54 -11.67
C ILE A 3 -9.67 -34.45 -11.56
N PHE A 4 -8.73 -34.45 -12.50
CA PHE A 4 -7.80 -33.33 -12.69
C PHE A 4 -8.63 -32.12 -13.12
N THR A 5 -9.06 -31.30 -12.16
CA THR A 5 -9.64 -29.98 -12.45
C THR A 5 -8.53 -29.09 -12.98
N ARG A 6 -8.27 -29.15 -14.29
CA ARG A 6 -7.39 -28.21 -14.98
C ARG A 6 -8.00 -26.82 -14.83
N LYS A 7 -7.33 -25.96 -14.06
CA LYS A 7 -7.71 -24.54 -13.94
C LYS A 7 -7.77 -23.96 -15.36
N PRO A 8 -8.89 -23.31 -15.77
CA PRO A 8 -9.00 -22.77 -17.11
C PRO A 8 -7.86 -21.79 -17.38
N ASP A 9 -7.36 -21.81 -18.61
CA ASP A 9 -6.34 -20.87 -19.08
C ASP A 9 -6.84 -19.42 -18.96
N GLU A 10 -5.94 -18.47 -18.73
CA GLU A 10 -6.30 -17.07 -18.50
C GLU A 10 -7.04 -16.48 -19.69
N SER A 11 -6.67 -16.82 -20.93
CA SER A 11 -7.36 -16.34 -22.13
C SER A 11 -8.79 -16.89 -22.19
N THR A 12 -8.98 -18.19 -21.94
CA THR A 12 -10.32 -18.81 -21.92
C THR A 12 -11.21 -18.19 -20.85
N LEU A 13 -10.64 -17.87 -19.69
CA LEU A 13 -11.36 -17.22 -18.60
C LEU A 13 -11.81 -15.80 -18.98
N ILE A 14 -10.96 -15.04 -19.66
CA ILE A 14 -11.26 -13.68 -20.14
C ILE A 14 -12.37 -13.74 -21.19
N GLU A 15 -12.29 -14.64 -22.17
CA GLU A 15 -13.32 -14.77 -23.21
C GLU A 15 -14.67 -15.22 -22.61
N ALA A 16 -14.67 -16.12 -21.62
CA ALA A 16 -15.89 -16.46 -20.89
C ALA A 16 -16.45 -15.27 -20.09
N CYS A 17 -15.58 -14.40 -19.55
CA CYS A 17 -16.00 -13.19 -18.85
C CYS A 17 -16.62 -12.16 -19.81
N LYS A 18 -16.06 -12.00 -21.02
CA LYS A 18 -16.63 -11.19 -22.11
C LYS A 18 -18.05 -11.64 -22.47
N LEU A 19 -18.25 -12.96 -22.56
CA LEU A 19 -19.58 -13.56 -22.72
C LEU A 19 -20.52 -13.44 -21.50
N GLY A 20 -20.16 -12.67 -20.47
CA GLY A 20 -20.97 -12.41 -19.29
C GLY A 20 -21.18 -13.62 -18.38
N LYS A 21 -20.32 -14.64 -18.44
CA LYS A 21 -20.49 -15.86 -17.62
C LYS A 21 -20.21 -15.56 -16.14
N PRO A 22 -21.17 -15.77 -15.21
CA PRO A 22 -20.98 -15.45 -13.79
C PRO A 22 -19.83 -16.23 -13.13
N ALA A 23 -19.63 -17.49 -13.53
CA ALA A 23 -18.52 -18.30 -13.04
C ALA A 23 -17.15 -17.73 -13.43
N ALA A 24 -17.05 -17.12 -14.62
CA ALA A 24 -15.81 -16.51 -15.09
C ALA A 24 -15.52 -15.20 -14.35
N GLN A 25 -16.54 -14.35 -14.16
CA GLN A 25 -16.43 -13.13 -13.36
C GLN A 25 -15.98 -13.44 -11.92
N LYS A 26 -16.60 -14.43 -11.28
CA LYS A 26 -16.20 -14.87 -9.94
C LYS A 26 -14.76 -15.35 -9.90
N ALA A 27 -14.34 -16.19 -10.85
CA ALA A 27 -12.96 -16.69 -10.88
C ALA A 27 -11.92 -15.58 -11.14
N ILE A 28 -12.25 -14.56 -11.93
CA ILE A 28 -11.43 -13.35 -12.08
C ILE A 28 -11.37 -12.58 -10.76
N TYR A 29 -12.52 -12.31 -10.14
CA TYR A 29 -12.59 -11.62 -8.86
C TYR A 29 -11.75 -12.32 -7.80
N ASP A 30 -11.96 -13.62 -7.58
CA ASP A 30 -11.23 -14.43 -6.61
C ASP A 30 -9.70 -14.40 -6.86
N LYS A 31 -9.29 -14.34 -8.14
CA LYS A 31 -7.87 -14.33 -8.53
C LYS A 31 -7.18 -13.00 -8.24
N TYR A 32 -7.85 -11.87 -8.46
CA TYR A 32 -7.22 -10.54 -8.42
C TYR A 32 -7.61 -9.70 -7.21
N SER A 33 -8.73 -9.98 -6.54
CA SER A 33 -9.31 -9.12 -5.48
C SER A 33 -8.30 -8.78 -4.39
N ARG A 34 -7.62 -9.78 -3.81
CA ARG A 34 -6.61 -9.54 -2.76
C ARG A 34 -5.52 -8.55 -3.19
N LYS A 35 -5.01 -8.68 -4.42
CA LYS A 35 -3.99 -7.77 -4.95
C LYS A 35 -4.55 -6.37 -5.23
N MET A 36 -5.79 -6.29 -5.70
CA MET A 36 -6.45 -5.03 -6.01
C MET A 36 -6.86 -4.28 -4.74
N LEU A 37 -7.26 -4.98 -3.68
CA LEU A 37 -7.47 -4.39 -2.36
C LEU A 37 -6.16 -3.78 -1.84
N GLY A 38 -5.06 -4.53 -1.90
CA GLY A 38 -3.74 -4.02 -1.53
C GLY A 38 -3.30 -2.81 -2.37
N LEU A 39 -3.74 -2.71 -3.64
CA LEU A 39 -3.56 -1.52 -4.46
C LEU A 39 -4.39 -0.34 -3.95
N CYS A 40 -5.69 -0.53 -3.75
CA CYS A 40 -6.58 0.53 -3.25
C CYS A 40 -6.12 1.05 -1.88
N CYS A 41 -5.68 0.16 -0.98
CA CYS A 41 -5.14 0.53 0.33
C CYS A 41 -3.87 1.40 0.25
N ARG A 42 -3.09 1.36 -0.84
CA ARG A 42 -1.94 2.28 -1.00
C ARG A 42 -2.40 3.73 -1.17
N TYR A 43 -3.57 3.94 -1.74
CA TYR A 43 -4.13 5.28 -1.97
C TYR A 43 -5.03 5.72 -0.81
N ILE A 44 -5.85 4.79 -0.30
CA ILE A 44 -6.91 5.05 0.68
C ILE A 44 -6.57 4.32 1.99
N ALA A 45 -6.36 5.09 3.07
CA ALA A 45 -5.95 4.51 4.36
C ALA A 45 -7.09 3.76 5.07
N ASP A 46 -8.34 4.21 4.89
CA ASP A 46 -9.50 3.51 5.41
C ASP A 46 -9.78 2.24 4.58
N VAL A 47 -9.64 1.08 5.23
CA VAL A 47 -9.75 -0.22 4.56
C VAL A 47 -11.17 -0.48 4.03
N MET A 48 -12.21 -0.04 4.75
CA MET A 48 -13.60 -0.23 4.29
C MET A 48 -13.84 0.61 3.03
N GLN A 49 -13.35 1.84 3.01
CA GLN A 49 -13.44 2.71 1.83
C GLN A 49 -12.60 2.17 0.65
N ALA A 50 -11.42 1.61 0.93
CA ALA A 50 -10.59 0.97 -0.08
C ALA A 50 -11.28 -0.27 -0.68
N GLU A 51 -11.97 -1.05 0.15
CA GLU A 51 -12.75 -2.21 -0.29
C GLU A 51 -13.94 -1.80 -1.17
N ASP A 52 -14.70 -0.77 -0.77
CA ASP A 52 -15.80 -0.23 -1.58
C ASP A 52 -15.32 0.26 -2.96
N VAL A 53 -14.18 0.95 -3.00
CA VAL A 53 -13.55 1.40 -4.25
C VAL A 53 -13.10 0.21 -5.10
N MET A 54 -12.50 -0.82 -4.50
CA MET A 54 -12.12 -2.04 -5.21
C MET A 54 -13.34 -2.76 -5.81
N ILE A 55 -14.42 -2.91 -5.03
CA ILE A 55 -15.67 -3.54 -5.49
C ILE A 55 -16.24 -2.76 -6.67
N THR A 56 -16.33 -1.43 -6.56
CA THR A 56 -16.76 -0.54 -7.66
C THR A 56 -15.85 -0.69 -8.88
N GLY A 57 -14.54 -0.83 -8.67
CA GLY A 57 -13.57 -1.10 -9.73
C GLY A 57 -13.83 -2.44 -10.42
N PHE A 58 -14.17 -3.50 -9.70
CA PHE A 58 -14.51 -4.78 -10.31
C PHE A 58 -15.81 -4.74 -11.12
N VAL A 59 -16.82 -3.98 -10.67
CA VAL A 59 -18.01 -3.72 -11.49
C VAL A 59 -17.60 -3.15 -12.85
N LYS A 60 -16.73 -2.12 -12.85
CA LYS A 60 -16.22 -1.51 -14.09
C LYS A 60 -15.32 -2.43 -14.92
N VAL A 61 -14.55 -3.31 -14.27
CA VAL A 61 -13.76 -4.36 -14.95
C VAL A 61 -14.70 -5.23 -15.77
N PHE A 62 -15.81 -5.69 -15.20
CA PHE A 62 -16.76 -6.56 -15.90
C PHE A 62 -17.56 -5.80 -16.97
N GLU A 63 -17.96 -4.56 -16.71
CA GLU A 63 -18.63 -3.72 -17.72
C GLU A 63 -17.74 -3.41 -18.93
N LYS A 64 -16.42 -3.31 -18.72
CA LYS A 64 -15.46 -2.88 -19.75
C LYS A 64 -14.58 -3.99 -20.28
N VAL A 65 -14.78 -5.24 -19.88
CA VAL A 65 -13.90 -6.37 -20.24
C VAL A 65 -13.73 -6.54 -21.75
N GLU A 66 -14.72 -6.17 -22.55
CA GLU A 66 -14.66 -6.15 -24.02
C GLU A 66 -13.59 -5.20 -24.58
N THR A 67 -13.23 -4.17 -23.82
CA THR A 67 -12.21 -3.20 -24.24
C THR A 67 -10.78 -3.73 -24.04
N PHE A 68 -10.60 -4.86 -23.38
CA PHE A 68 -9.30 -5.49 -23.23
C PHE A 68 -8.86 -6.17 -24.53
N LYS A 69 -7.83 -5.59 -25.17
CA LYS A 69 -7.29 -6.02 -26.46
C LYS A 69 -6.15 -7.04 -26.39
N SER A 70 -5.87 -7.60 -25.20
CA SER A 70 -4.70 -8.47 -24.98
C SER A 70 -3.34 -7.81 -25.25
N GLU A 71 -3.31 -6.47 -25.27
CA GLU A 71 -2.09 -5.67 -25.33
C GLU A 71 -1.53 -5.52 -23.90
N GLY A 72 -0.61 -6.40 -23.54
CA GLY A 72 -0.07 -6.51 -22.18
C GLY A 72 -0.88 -7.46 -21.28
N SER A 73 -0.61 -7.43 -19.98
CA SER A 73 -1.23 -8.36 -19.04
C SER A 73 -2.64 -7.91 -18.64
N PHE A 74 -3.55 -8.87 -18.46
CA PHE A 74 -4.89 -8.60 -17.95
C PHE A 74 -4.84 -8.00 -16.54
N GLU A 75 -3.89 -8.44 -15.69
CA GLU A 75 -3.65 -7.81 -14.38
C GLU A 75 -3.30 -6.33 -14.52
N GLY A 76 -2.44 -5.96 -15.48
CA GLY A 76 -2.08 -4.55 -15.72
C GLY A 76 -3.28 -3.71 -16.17
N TRP A 77 -4.17 -4.29 -16.99
CA TRP A 77 -5.40 -3.63 -17.41
C TRP A 77 -6.38 -3.42 -16.23
N ILE A 78 -6.59 -4.43 -15.38
CA ILE A 78 -7.39 -4.28 -14.15
C ILE A 78 -6.78 -3.22 -13.24
N ARG A 79 -5.46 -3.22 -13.04
CA ARG A 79 -4.75 -2.23 -12.22
C ARG A 79 -5.02 -0.80 -12.67
N LYS A 80 -4.98 -0.54 -13.98
CA LYS A 80 -5.32 0.80 -14.52
C LYS A 80 -6.74 1.23 -14.13
N ILE A 81 -7.70 0.32 -14.15
CA ILE A 81 -9.08 0.62 -13.69
C ILE A 81 -9.07 0.93 -12.19
N MET A 82 -8.42 0.10 -11.37
CA MET A 82 -8.37 0.29 -9.92
C MET A 82 -7.70 1.62 -9.52
N VAL A 83 -6.60 1.98 -10.17
CA VAL A 83 -5.93 3.28 -9.95
C VAL A 83 -6.88 4.42 -10.30
N ASN A 84 -7.58 4.35 -11.43
CA ASN A 84 -8.52 5.38 -11.83
C ASN A 84 -9.70 5.53 -10.84
N GLU A 85 -10.20 4.42 -10.29
CA GLU A 85 -11.24 4.45 -9.26
C GLU A 85 -10.74 5.05 -7.95
N ALA A 86 -9.54 4.66 -7.49
CA ALA A 86 -8.94 5.24 -6.29
C ALA A 86 -8.71 6.77 -6.45
N LEU A 87 -8.21 7.21 -7.61
CA LEU A 87 -8.06 8.62 -7.91
C LEU A 87 -9.42 9.34 -7.99
N GLY A 88 -10.44 8.70 -8.57
CA GLY A 88 -11.81 9.21 -8.61
C GLY A 88 -12.38 9.44 -7.21
N TYR A 89 -12.21 8.46 -6.32
CA TYR A 89 -12.60 8.57 -4.91
C TYR A 89 -11.89 9.74 -4.21
N LEU A 90 -10.57 9.80 -4.31
CA LEU A 90 -9.79 10.84 -3.64
C LEU A 90 -10.13 12.24 -4.17
N ARG A 91 -10.38 12.38 -5.48
CA ARG A 91 -10.88 13.65 -6.07
C ARG A 91 -12.20 14.07 -5.46
N LYS A 92 -13.15 13.14 -5.34
CA LYS A 92 -14.53 13.42 -4.91
C LYS A 92 -14.62 13.76 -3.42
N TYR A 93 -13.88 13.03 -2.58
CA TYR A 93 -14.09 13.06 -1.13
C TYR A 93 -12.97 13.71 -0.34
N LYS A 94 -11.79 13.90 -0.93
CA LYS A 94 -10.61 14.35 -0.20
C LYS A 94 -9.91 15.59 -0.76
N ASN A 95 -10.43 16.16 -1.85
CA ASN A 95 -9.92 17.42 -2.41
C ASN A 95 -8.39 17.44 -2.57
N ILE A 96 -7.82 16.39 -3.14
CA ILE A 96 -6.36 16.24 -3.36
C ILE A 96 -5.73 17.46 -4.06
N TYR A 97 -6.53 18.22 -4.81
CA TYR A 97 -6.10 19.41 -5.55
C TYR A 97 -5.96 20.68 -4.69
N LEU A 98 -6.59 20.73 -3.50
CA LEU A 98 -6.54 21.89 -2.61
C LEU A 98 -5.41 21.82 -1.58
N THR A 99 -4.80 20.66 -1.35
CA THR A 99 -3.60 20.52 -0.50
C THR A 99 -2.31 21.02 -1.17
N VAL A 100 -2.44 21.71 -2.31
CA VAL A 100 -1.34 22.42 -2.99
C VAL A 100 -1.17 23.85 -2.45
N SER A 101 -2.10 24.36 -1.64
CA SER A 101 -1.93 25.67 -1.00
C SER A 101 -1.13 25.56 0.30
N THR A 102 -0.21 26.50 0.45
CA THR A 102 0.66 26.79 1.58
C THR A 102 -0.02 26.62 2.94
N ASP A 103 0.16 25.47 3.58
CA ASP A 103 0.54 25.40 5.00
C ASP A 103 0.87 23.96 5.35
N ASP A 104 1.95 23.81 6.10
CA ASP A 104 2.37 22.55 6.69
C ASP A 104 1.32 22.08 7.69
N LEU A 105 0.32 21.31 7.23
CA LEU A 105 -0.46 20.48 8.14
C LEU A 105 0.41 19.27 8.50
N TYR A 106 1.22 19.48 9.53
CA TYR A 106 1.82 18.44 10.34
C TYR A 106 0.71 17.48 10.79
N HIS A 107 0.55 16.37 10.08
CA HIS A 107 -0.09 15.21 10.67
C HIS A 107 0.98 14.54 11.54
N GLU A 108 0.77 14.58 12.86
CA GLU A 108 1.56 13.76 13.76
C GLU A 108 1.45 12.29 13.29
N PRO A 109 2.57 11.56 13.17
CA PRO A 109 2.52 10.18 12.74
C PRO A 109 1.71 9.36 13.77
N THR A 110 0.55 8.86 13.33
CA THR A 110 -0.26 7.94 14.13
C THR A 110 0.57 6.70 14.47
N VAL A 111 0.61 6.38 15.76
CA VAL A 111 1.41 5.31 16.35
C VAL A 111 1.20 3.99 15.61
N VAL A 112 2.26 3.44 15.03
CA VAL A 112 2.27 2.10 14.45
C VAL A 112 2.52 1.09 15.58
N PRO A 113 1.65 0.07 15.77
CA PRO A 113 1.94 -1.03 16.70
C PRO A 113 3.14 -1.84 16.25
N GLU A 114 3.91 -2.31 17.24
CA GLU A 114 5.13 -3.13 17.14
C GLU A 114 5.09 -4.22 16.06
N SER A 115 6.05 -4.18 15.13
CA SER A 115 6.54 -5.33 14.37
C SER A 115 8.05 -5.24 14.18
N THR A 116 8.75 -6.24 14.70
CA THR A 116 10.20 -6.41 14.56
C THR A 116 10.53 -7.14 13.27
N ALA A 117 10.48 -6.42 12.14
CA ALA A 117 11.16 -6.68 10.86
C ALA A 117 10.53 -5.72 9.84
N LEU A 118 11.31 -5.05 8.99
CA LEU A 118 10.76 -4.23 7.91
C LEU A 118 10.07 -5.15 6.88
N GLU A 119 8.80 -5.48 7.12
CA GLU A 119 7.95 -6.25 6.22
C GLU A 119 7.18 -5.32 5.26
N ALA A 120 6.62 -5.89 4.19
CA ALA A 120 5.83 -5.13 3.21
C ALA A 120 4.64 -4.38 3.83
N GLU A 121 4.12 -4.87 4.96
CA GLU A 121 3.03 -4.27 5.71
C GLU A 121 3.44 -2.95 6.40
N ASP A 122 4.69 -2.85 6.86
CA ASP A 122 5.20 -1.63 7.48
C ASP A 122 5.46 -0.54 6.45
N LEU A 123 5.90 -0.91 5.24
CA LEU A 123 6.03 0.03 4.14
C LEU A 123 4.67 0.62 3.73
N LEU A 124 3.61 -0.21 3.69
CA LEU A 124 2.27 0.26 3.39
C LEU A 124 1.79 1.29 4.42
N LYS A 125 1.97 0.99 5.72
CA LYS A 125 1.61 1.90 6.81
C LYS A 125 2.36 3.23 6.71
N LEU A 126 3.65 3.20 6.40
CA LEU A 126 4.46 4.42 6.22
C LEU A 126 3.98 5.27 5.05
N VAL A 127 3.64 4.64 3.92
CA VAL A 127 3.07 5.35 2.77
C VAL A 127 1.71 5.94 3.11
N GLN A 128 0.87 5.23 3.87
CA GLN A 128 -0.43 5.72 4.34
C GLN A 128 -0.33 6.92 5.29
N GLN A 129 0.80 7.11 5.99
CA GLN A 129 1.04 8.30 6.82
C GLN A 129 1.39 9.56 6.02
N LEU A 130 1.69 9.44 4.73
CA LEU A 130 1.98 10.60 3.90
C LEU A 130 0.71 11.45 3.69
N PRO A 131 0.84 12.79 3.58
CA PRO A 131 -0.22 13.63 3.05
C PRO A 131 -0.72 13.11 1.69
N GLU A 132 -2.02 13.17 1.45
CA GLU A 132 -2.65 12.44 0.34
C GLU A 132 -2.08 12.79 -1.04
N GLY A 133 -1.77 14.07 -1.32
CA GLY A 133 -1.14 14.47 -2.58
C GLY A 133 0.23 13.82 -2.76
N TYR A 134 1.05 13.80 -1.70
CA TYR A 134 2.40 13.22 -1.73
C TYR A 134 2.32 11.70 -1.88
N ARG A 135 1.40 11.05 -1.16
CA ARG A 135 1.09 9.62 -1.26
C ARG A 135 0.69 9.24 -2.69
N THR A 136 -0.21 10.02 -3.27
CA THR A 136 -0.77 9.77 -4.61
C THR A 136 0.33 9.85 -5.67
N VAL A 137 1.11 10.93 -5.66
CA VAL A 137 2.23 11.10 -6.61
C VAL A 137 3.31 10.05 -6.39
N PHE A 138 3.64 9.71 -5.15
CA PHE A 138 4.59 8.66 -4.83
C PHE A 138 4.15 7.32 -5.42
N ASN A 139 2.89 6.90 -5.19
CA ASN A 139 2.37 5.65 -5.73
C ASN A 139 2.39 5.63 -7.26
N LEU A 140 1.89 6.70 -7.90
CA LEU A 140 1.85 6.77 -9.37
C LEU A 140 3.26 6.69 -9.99
N TYR A 141 4.24 7.36 -9.41
CA TYR A 141 5.59 7.36 -9.95
C TYR A 141 6.38 6.10 -9.59
N ALA A 142 6.50 5.79 -8.29
CA ALA A 142 7.42 4.78 -7.80
C ALA A 142 6.88 3.34 -7.91
N ILE A 143 5.55 3.18 -7.94
CA ILE A 143 4.90 1.87 -7.92
C ILE A 143 4.25 1.56 -9.27
N GLU A 144 3.46 2.49 -9.80
CA GLU A 144 2.74 2.28 -11.06
C GLU A 144 3.57 2.65 -12.30
N GLY A 145 4.68 3.36 -12.13
CA GLY A 145 5.68 3.63 -13.19
C GLY A 145 5.34 4.79 -14.12
N TYR A 146 4.39 5.65 -13.76
CA TYR A 146 4.06 6.84 -14.55
C TYR A 146 5.16 7.90 -14.47
N ASN A 147 5.38 8.61 -15.56
CA ASN A 147 6.27 9.76 -15.56
C ASN A 147 5.55 11.03 -15.06
N HIS A 148 6.30 12.08 -14.73
CA HIS A 148 5.72 13.29 -14.13
C HIS A 148 4.74 14.04 -15.04
N LYS A 149 4.91 13.93 -16.36
CA LYS A 149 3.99 14.54 -17.33
C LYS A 149 2.63 13.83 -17.29
N GLU A 150 2.63 12.49 -17.35
CA GLU A 150 1.42 11.68 -17.23
C GLU A 150 0.71 11.91 -15.90
N ILE A 151 1.47 11.99 -14.80
CA ILE A 151 0.91 12.29 -13.47
C ILE A 151 0.27 13.68 -13.44
N GLY A 152 0.93 14.67 -14.05
CA GLY A 152 0.38 16.02 -14.16
C GLY A 152 -0.96 16.05 -14.89
N GLU A 153 -1.07 15.32 -16.00
CA GLU A 153 -2.30 15.19 -16.78
C GLU A 153 -3.40 14.46 -15.98
N MET A 154 -3.07 13.34 -15.32
CA MET A 154 -4.01 12.55 -14.51
C MET A 154 -4.59 13.31 -13.31
N LEU A 155 -3.77 14.18 -12.72
CA LEU A 155 -4.09 14.94 -11.51
C LEU A 155 -4.40 16.42 -11.79
N GLY A 156 -4.36 16.90 -13.04
CA GLY A 156 -4.56 18.33 -13.32
C GLY A 156 -3.58 19.26 -12.57
N ILE A 157 -2.33 18.82 -12.37
CA ILE A 157 -1.25 19.61 -11.74
C ILE A 157 -0.08 19.79 -12.71
N SER A 158 0.82 20.73 -12.43
CA SER A 158 2.03 20.90 -13.23
C SER A 158 3.02 19.74 -13.04
N GLU A 159 3.83 19.45 -14.07
CA GLU A 159 4.94 18.47 -13.97
C GLU A 159 5.89 18.82 -12.81
N ASN A 160 6.16 20.10 -12.59
CA ASN A 160 7.00 20.59 -11.49
C ASN A 160 6.36 20.33 -10.11
N THR A 161 5.04 20.45 -10.01
CA THR A 161 4.29 20.09 -8.80
C THR A 161 4.41 18.59 -8.52
N SER A 162 4.32 17.74 -9.54
CA SER A 162 4.54 16.30 -9.40
C SER A 162 5.95 15.99 -8.89
N LYS A 163 6.99 16.61 -9.46
CA LYS A 163 8.39 16.45 -9.00
C LYS A 163 8.59 16.88 -7.55
N SER A 164 8.04 18.04 -7.16
CA SER A 164 8.20 18.56 -5.80
C SER A 164 7.45 17.71 -4.77
N GLN A 165 6.23 17.25 -5.08
CA GLN A 165 5.47 16.33 -4.23
C GLN A 165 6.19 14.99 -4.04
N LEU A 166 6.76 14.41 -5.11
CA LEU A 166 7.56 13.19 -5.00
C LEU A 166 8.80 13.39 -4.12
N SER A 167 9.49 14.51 -4.27
CA SER A 167 10.64 14.86 -3.42
C SER A 167 10.24 14.95 -1.94
N ARG A 168 9.13 15.64 -1.64
CA ARG A 168 8.61 15.75 -0.27
C ARG A 168 8.19 14.40 0.30
N ALA A 169 7.53 13.56 -0.50
CA ALA A 169 7.16 12.19 -0.13
C ALA A 169 8.39 11.37 0.30
N ARG A 170 9.46 11.38 -0.51
CA ARG A 170 10.71 10.67 -0.22
C ARG A 170 11.38 11.18 1.06
N ASN A 171 11.43 12.50 1.26
CA ASN A 171 12.01 13.09 2.47
C ASN A 171 11.23 12.68 3.73
N LEU A 172 9.89 12.69 3.68
CA LEU A 172 9.07 12.24 4.81
C LEU A 172 9.27 10.75 5.12
N LEU A 173 9.26 9.90 4.09
CA LEU A 173 9.50 8.46 4.27
C LEU A 173 10.89 8.19 4.87
N GLN A 174 11.94 8.88 4.41
CA GLN A 174 13.28 8.77 4.99
C GLN A 174 13.30 9.18 6.47
N ARG A 175 12.59 10.26 6.84
CA ARG A 175 12.45 10.68 8.23
C ARG A 175 11.72 9.64 9.07
N TYR A 176 10.62 9.07 8.58
CA TYR A 176 9.89 8.03 9.29
C TYR A 176 10.75 6.78 9.53
N LEU A 177 11.49 6.35 8.51
CA LEU A 177 12.42 5.22 8.62
C LEU A 177 13.53 5.49 9.66
N ALA A 178 14.15 6.67 9.64
CA ALA A 178 15.17 7.04 10.60
C ALA A 178 14.64 7.07 12.06
N GLU A 179 13.40 7.50 12.27
CA GLU A 179 12.76 7.46 13.60
C GLU A 179 12.48 6.03 14.06
N ILE A 180 12.06 5.15 13.16
CA ILE A 180 11.89 3.72 13.47
C ILE A 180 13.22 3.08 13.84
N GLU A 181 14.28 3.33 13.07
CA GLU A 181 15.62 2.83 13.37
C GLU A 181 16.13 3.30 14.73
N LYS A 182 15.97 4.60 15.05
CA LYS A 182 16.32 5.14 16.37
C LYS A 182 15.55 4.47 17.50
N LYS A 183 14.24 4.23 17.33
CA LYS A 183 13.41 3.55 18.34
C LYS A 183 13.87 2.10 18.54
N ASN A 184 14.15 1.37 17.46
CA ASN A 184 14.64 0.00 17.51
C ASN A 184 16.01 -0.09 18.21
N LEU A 185 16.91 0.87 17.97
CA LEU A 185 18.20 0.96 18.66
C LEU A 185 18.04 1.21 20.17
N LYS A 186 17.12 2.11 20.56
CA LYS A 186 16.80 2.38 21.96
C LYS A 186 16.22 1.15 22.67
N GLN A 187 15.30 0.43 22.02
CA GLN A 187 14.73 -0.80 22.57
C GLN A 187 15.79 -1.90 22.75
N LYS A 188 16.68 -2.11 21.77
CA LYS A 188 17.79 -3.06 21.91
C LYS A 188 18.72 -2.69 23.07
N ALA A 189 19.01 -1.40 23.24
CA ALA A 189 19.85 -0.93 24.34
C ALA A 189 19.19 -1.03 25.72
N SER A 190 17.85 -0.96 25.82
CA SER A 190 17.14 -1.19 27.09
C SER A 190 17.05 -2.67 27.44
N VAL A 191 16.83 -3.55 26.44
CA VAL A 191 16.78 -5.01 26.65
C VAL A 191 18.15 -5.52 27.08
N SER A 192 19.23 -5.12 26.41
CA SER A 192 20.59 -5.53 26.81
C SER A 192 20.99 -5.03 28.20
N ARG A 193 20.52 -3.85 28.63
CA ARG A 193 20.72 -3.36 30.00
C ARG A 193 19.93 -4.16 31.05
N GLN A 194 18.71 -4.61 30.73
CA GLN A 194 17.91 -5.45 31.62
C GLN A 194 18.49 -6.86 31.76
N GLU A 195 18.98 -7.46 30.67
CA GLU A 195 19.66 -8.77 30.69
C GLU A 195 20.94 -8.71 31.54
N VAL A 196 21.78 -7.68 31.34
CA VAL A 196 22.98 -7.48 32.17
C VAL A 196 22.62 -7.28 33.64
N ALA A 197 21.56 -6.53 33.96
CA ALA A 197 21.11 -6.35 35.35
C ALA A 197 20.61 -7.65 36.00
N LEU A 198 19.87 -8.47 35.25
CA LEU A 198 19.40 -9.79 35.70
C LEU A 198 20.57 -10.76 35.95
N ASP A 199 21.60 -10.76 35.10
CA ASP A 199 22.81 -11.56 35.30
C ASP A 199 23.59 -11.14 36.55
N PHE A 200 23.69 -9.84 36.83
CA PHE A 200 24.32 -9.33 38.05
C PHE A 200 23.54 -9.72 39.32
N ASP A 201 22.21 -9.67 39.29
CA ASP A 201 21.37 -10.08 40.43
C ASP A 201 21.48 -11.60 40.69
N LEU A 202 21.52 -12.43 39.64
CA LEU A 202 21.76 -13.88 39.74
C LEU A 202 23.14 -14.20 40.34
N ALA A 203 24.18 -13.49 39.90
CA ALA A 203 25.53 -13.65 40.44
C ALA A 203 25.61 -13.24 41.93
N ALA A 204 24.92 -12.16 42.32
CA ALA A 204 24.85 -11.72 43.71
C ALA A 204 24.11 -12.72 44.61
N LEU A 205 23.04 -13.33 44.11
CA LEU A 205 22.28 -14.37 44.83
C LEU A 205 23.14 -15.62 45.08
N HIS A 206 23.87 -16.08 44.06
CA HIS A 206 24.80 -17.22 44.18
C HIS A 206 25.92 -16.96 45.19
N LEU A 207 26.49 -15.75 45.21
CA LEU A 207 27.55 -15.39 46.15
C LEU A 207 27.06 -15.33 47.60
N THR A 208 25.78 -15.00 47.80
CA THR A 208 25.13 -14.93 49.12
C THR A 208 24.82 -16.32 49.66
N LEU A 209 24.35 -17.23 48.80
CA LEU A 209 24.10 -18.64 49.15
C LEU A 209 25.38 -19.45 49.37
N ALA A 210 26.51 -19.06 48.76
CA ALA A 210 27.80 -19.72 48.96
C ALA A 210 28.50 -19.35 50.29
N LYS A 211 27.99 -18.36 51.03
CA LYS A 211 28.53 -17.90 52.32
C LYS A 211 27.70 -18.32 53.54
N SER A 212 26.60 -19.05 53.32
CA SER A 212 25.75 -19.69 54.35
C SER A 212 26.01 -21.18 54.41
#